data_AF-A0AAD4QNW2-F1
#
_entry.id   AF-A0AAD4QNW2-F1
#
_cell.length_a   1.000
_cell.length_b   1.000
_cell.length_c   1.000
_cell.angle_alpha   90.00
_cell.angle_beta   90.00
_cell.angle_gamma   90.00
#
_symmetry.space_group_name_H-M   'P 1'
#
loop_
_entity.id
_entity.type
_entity.pdbx_description
1 polymer ?
#
loop_
_entity_poly.entity_id
_entity_poly.type
_entity_poly.pdbx_seq_one_letter_code
_entity_poly.pdbx_strand_id
1 'polypeptide(L)'
;MSQNSPTSTSASRFQSIFDDALKAYRRQTKNDLATHPLAAQLRTCDSPSAILAVLQSQVQEFAGSRGNNDRWEKWLGPTVNVLYAFSATLGEGVGLVFSPAKVVFAGIGVLLIAAKDVGASQDALLNLFERIENFFKRLETYTEVPPTTAMTDIIVKIMVEVLGILAIMTKEIKQGSTKKYLKKLVGRTDIEDALGRLDKLTHDEALMATAQILKLTHSVGDKVTATANEAKVIMQQTANNVDEVKQNQIRQDLRRWLSPPDPSINQNIARAAYHSGTASWFFQGSIFKEWKSSGSLLWVHGKPGSGKSILCSTIIEDIAAMDEAGLASLAYFYFDFRDTTKQNCRNLLASLLFQLSARSNHRCNVLFSVYSAHDSGARQPSDEVLIRCLKSMLSLPNQGPIYIVIDA
;
A
#
# COMPACT_ATOMS: atom_id res chain seq x y z
N MET A 1 25.93 -6.05 15.70
CA MET A 1 25.29 -5.03 16.56
C MET A 1 25.61 -3.67 15.95
N SER A 2 24.71 -3.10 15.16
CA SER A 2 24.92 -1.79 14.55
C SER A 2 24.66 -0.70 15.58
N GLN A 3 25.68 0.09 15.90
CA GLN A 3 25.47 1.40 16.51
C GLN A 3 24.84 2.29 15.42
N ASN A 4 23.57 2.63 15.57
CA ASN A 4 22.91 3.61 14.72
C ASN A 4 23.36 5.01 15.16
N SER A 5 24.25 5.62 14.39
CA SER A 5 24.48 7.05 14.48
C SER A 5 23.17 7.80 14.18
N PRO A 6 22.80 8.85 14.94
CA PRO A 6 21.56 9.59 14.70
C PRO A 6 21.55 10.18 13.28
N THR A 7 20.45 9.96 12.55
CA THR A 7 20.23 10.60 11.24
C THR A 7 20.15 12.13 11.42
N SER A 8 20.65 12.92 10.46
CA SER A 8 20.72 14.40 10.60
C SER A 8 19.37 15.06 10.93
N THR A 9 18.27 14.42 10.54
CA THR A 9 16.89 14.84 10.84
C THR A 9 16.46 14.54 12.28
N SER A 10 16.98 13.48 12.91
CA SER A 10 16.70 13.17 14.32
C SER A 10 17.40 14.16 15.25
N ALA A 11 18.69 14.43 15.00
CA ALA A 11 19.48 15.39 15.76
C ALA A 11 18.88 16.82 15.70
N SER A 12 18.39 17.24 14.53
CA SER A 12 17.76 18.57 14.38
C SER A 12 16.44 18.69 15.14
N ARG A 13 15.63 17.62 15.20
CA ARG A 13 14.39 17.59 15.99
C ARG A 13 14.67 17.64 17.48
N PHE A 14 15.65 16.86 17.94
CA PHE A 14 16.09 16.89 19.33
C PHE A 14 16.53 18.31 19.74
N GLN A 15 17.37 18.95 18.93
CA GLN A 15 17.85 20.30 19.17
C GLN A 15 16.69 21.31 19.29
N SER A 16 15.69 21.21 18.41
CA SER A 16 14.50 22.07 18.46
C SER A 16 13.71 21.89 19.75
N ILE A 17 13.43 20.65 20.16
CA ILE A 17 12.71 20.34 21.40
C ILE A 17 13.48 20.89 22.61
N PHE A 18 14.80 20.69 22.62
CA PHE A 18 15.67 21.13 23.69
C PHE A 18 15.75 22.66 23.81
N ASP A 19 15.91 23.36 22.69
CA ASP A 19 15.95 24.82 22.64
C ASP A 19 14.61 25.44 23.06
N ASP A 20 13.48 24.84 22.66
CA ASP A 20 12.17 25.31 23.08
C ASP A 20 11.91 25.05 24.57
N ALA A 21 12.40 23.94 25.11
CA ALA A 21 12.39 23.70 26.55
C ALA A 21 13.24 24.73 27.32
N LEU A 22 14.44 25.08 26.85
CA LEU A 22 15.26 26.12 27.48
C LEU A 22 14.56 27.50 27.47
N LYS A 23 13.93 27.87 26.34
CA LYS A 23 13.14 29.11 26.26
C LYS A 23 11.96 29.10 27.22
N ALA A 24 11.21 28.00 27.27
CA ALA A 24 10.05 27.85 28.14
C ALA A 24 10.45 27.90 29.62
N TYR A 25 11.54 27.21 29.99
CA TYR A 25 12.11 27.24 31.33
C TYR A 25 12.46 28.67 31.78
N ARG A 26 13.14 29.43 30.93
CA ARG A 26 13.54 30.83 31.22
C ARG A 26 12.32 31.71 31.46
N ARG A 27 11.24 31.51 30.70
CA ARG A 27 9.96 32.22 30.90
C ARG A 27 9.31 31.86 32.24
N GLN A 28 9.33 30.59 32.62
CA GLN A 28 8.62 30.09 33.79
C GLN A 28 9.33 30.38 35.11
N THR A 29 10.66 30.27 35.15
CA THR A 29 11.44 30.41 36.39
C THR A 29 12.05 31.80 36.58
N LYS A 30 12.00 32.66 35.55
CA LYS A 30 12.70 33.96 35.47
C LYS A 30 14.23 33.88 35.66
N ASN A 31 14.79 32.66 35.71
CA ASN A 31 16.22 32.40 35.80
C ASN A 31 16.75 31.95 34.44
N ASP A 32 17.93 32.44 34.04
CA ASP A 32 18.56 32.00 32.81
C ASP A 32 19.50 30.82 33.06
N LEU A 33 19.05 29.62 32.68
CA LEU A 33 19.89 28.42 32.69
C LEU A 33 21.16 28.62 31.84
N ALA A 34 21.17 29.51 30.85
CA ALA A 34 22.35 29.78 30.01
C ALA A 34 23.57 30.31 30.80
N THR A 35 23.36 30.90 31.98
CA THR A 35 24.45 31.30 32.89
C THR A 35 24.93 30.17 33.80
N HIS A 36 24.21 29.04 33.79
CA HIS A 36 24.50 27.89 34.63
C HIS A 36 25.47 26.93 33.91
N PRO A 37 26.54 26.43 34.56
CA PRO A 37 27.54 25.62 33.89
C PRO A 37 27.04 24.30 33.26
N LEU A 38 25.96 23.71 33.79
CA LEU A 38 25.27 22.56 33.16
C LEU A 38 24.73 22.88 31.77
N ALA A 39 24.22 24.10 31.54
CA ALA A 39 23.57 24.43 30.27
C ALA A 39 24.56 24.53 29.11
N ALA A 40 25.82 24.87 29.38
CA ALA A 40 26.87 24.88 28.36
C ALA A 40 27.19 23.46 27.84
N GLN A 41 27.07 22.44 28.69
CA GLN A 41 27.36 21.04 28.35
C GLN A 41 26.15 20.30 27.78
N LEU A 42 24.95 20.60 28.28
CA LEU A 42 23.74 20.05 27.68
C LEU A 42 23.52 20.61 26.26
N ARG A 43 24.02 21.83 25.97
CA ARG A 43 24.05 22.41 24.62
C ARG A 43 25.03 21.73 23.65
N THR A 44 26.03 21.01 24.13
CA THR A 44 26.95 20.24 23.28
C THR A 44 26.44 18.83 22.99
N CYS A 45 25.33 18.43 23.60
CA CYS A 45 24.69 17.15 23.33
C CYS A 45 23.77 17.29 22.10
N ASP A 46 23.94 16.40 21.13
CA ASP A 46 23.16 16.36 19.88
C ASP A 46 22.05 15.29 19.88
N SER A 47 21.93 14.54 20.96
CA SER A 47 20.97 13.43 21.13
C SER A 47 20.57 13.21 22.60
N PRO A 48 19.39 12.60 22.86
CA PRO A 48 18.99 12.18 24.21
C PRO A 48 20.00 11.21 24.85
N SER A 49 20.57 10.31 24.05
CA SER A 49 21.60 9.36 24.46
C SER A 49 22.93 10.04 24.80
N ALA A 50 23.31 11.12 24.11
CA ALA A 50 24.46 11.94 24.50
C ALA A 50 24.25 12.64 25.85
N ILE A 51 23.04 13.14 26.14
CA ILE A 51 22.71 13.63 27.49
C ILE A 51 22.85 12.51 28.51
N LEU A 52 22.26 11.34 28.26
CA LEU A 52 22.37 10.19 29.17
C LEU A 52 23.83 9.76 29.40
N ALA A 53 24.67 9.73 28.39
CA ALA A 53 26.09 9.39 28.51
C ALA A 53 26.88 10.42 29.34
N VAL A 54 26.58 11.71 29.19
CA VAL A 54 27.12 12.78 30.04
C VAL A 54 26.66 12.58 31.49
N LEU A 55 25.41 12.19 31.72
CA LEU A 55 24.90 11.88 33.06
C LEU A 55 25.61 10.66 33.67
N GLN A 56 25.85 9.61 32.89
CA GLN A 56 26.45 8.34 33.33
C GLN A 56 27.95 8.46 33.67
N SER A 57 28.75 9.09 32.80
CA SER A 57 30.20 9.25 33.01
C SER A 57 30.52 10.02 34.30
N GLN A 58 29.68 11.00 34.64
CA GLN A 58 29.86 11.83 35.83
C GLN A 58 29.53 11.09 37.15
N VAL A 59 28.66 10.07 37.12
CA VAL A 59 28.36 9.23 38.29
C VAL A 59 29.51 8.28 38.60
N GLN A 60 30.16 7.70 37.58
CA GLN A 60 31.31 6.79 37.76
C GLN A 60 32.57 7.51 38.27
N GLU A 61 32.87 8.71 37.75
CA GLU A 61 34.02 9.50 38.18
C GLU A 61 33.90 9.91 39.68
N PHE A 62 32.67 10.09 40.15
CA PHE A 62 32.41 10.41 41.55
C PHE A 62 32.58 9.20 42.49
N ALA A 63 32.19 8.00 42.05
CA ALA A 63 32.37 6.77 42.81
C ALA A 63 33.86 6.39 42.99
N GLY A 64 34.72 6.71 42.02
CA GLY A 64 36.17 6.45 42.08
C GLY A 64 36.98 7.39 42.98
N SER A 65 36.42 8.51 43.43
CA SER A 65 37.16 9.59 44.09
C SER A 65 37.27 9.49 45.64
N ARG A 66 36.83 8.40 46.29
CA ARG A 66 37.01 8.25 47.75
C ARG A 66 37.45 6.84 48.14
N GLY A 67 38.61 6.79 48.80
CA GLY A 67 39.36 5.58 49.11
C GLY A 67 38.64 4.51 49.92
N ASN A 68 39.17 3.30 49.72
CA ASN A 68 38.96 2.02 50.40
C ASN A 68 38.24 2.11 51.76
N ASN A 69 37.00 1.65 51.83
CA ASN A 69 36.33 1.40 53.10
C ASN A 69 35.34 0.24 52.93
N ASP A 70 35.62 -0.91 53.54
CA ASP A 70 34.89 -2.20 53.39
C ASP A 70 33.40 -2.16 53.79
N ARG A 71 32.93 -1.00 54.26
CA ARG A 71 31.51 -0.68 54.49
C ARG A 71 30.76 -0.27 53.21
N TRP A 72 31.46 -0.02 52.10
CA TRP A 72 30.92 0.35 50.79
C TRP A 72 30.46 -0.87 49.96
N GLU A 73 31.21 -1.98 50.00
CA GLU A 73 30.91 -3.21 49.24
C GLU A 73 29.58 -3.86 49.65
N LYS A 74 29.23 -3.82 50.94
CA LYS A 74 27.97 -4.35 51.47
C LYS A 74 26.73 -3.53 51.09
N TRP A 75 26.92 -2.24 50.78
CA TRP A 75 25.83 -1.29 50.53
C TRP A 75 25.53 -1.12 49.02
N LEU A 76 26.53 -1.29 48.17
CA LEU A 76 26.40 -1.10 46.72
C LEU A 76 25.78 -2.34 46.03
N GLY A 77 25.74 -3.52 46.66
CA GLY A 77 25.29 -4.76 46.01
C GLY A 77 23.98 -4.66 45.19
N PRO A 78 22.86 -4.14 45.72
CA PRO A 78 21.61 -4.06 44.96
C PRO A 78 21.45 -2.76 44.15
N THR A 79 21.84 -1.62 44.73
CA THR A 79 21.60 -0.28 44.14
C THR A 79 22.66 0.09 43.11
N VAL A 80 23.90 -0.37 43.29
CA VAL A 80 24.88 -0.33 42.20
C VAL A 80 24.55 -1.37 41.15
N ASN A 81 23.95 -2.53 41.42
CA ASN A 81 23.55 -3.43 40.32
C ASN A 81 22.54 -2.79 39.34
N VAL A 82 21.67 -1.89 39.80
CA VAL A 82 20.82 -1.07 38.90
C VAL A 82 21.67 -0.04 38.13
N LEU A 83 22.65 0.59 38.77
CA LEU A 83 23.62 1.51 38.13
C LEU A 83 24.75 0.81 37.31
N TYR A 84 24.98 -0.49 37.51
CA TYR A 84 26.00 -1.36 36.91
C TYR A 84 25.39 -2.16 35.75
N ALA A 85 24.05 -2.32 35.74
CA ALA A 85 23.31 -2.59 34.51
C ALA A 85 23.55 -1.50 33.45
N PHE A 86 24.03 -0.31 33.84
CA PHE A 86 24.50 0.75 32.93
C PHE A 86 26.02 0.75 32.64
N SER A 87 26.82 -0.14 33.23
CA SER A 87 28.28 -0.17 32.99
C SER A 87 28.73 -1.18 31.93
N ALA A 88 27.81 -1.85 31.23
CA ALA A 88 28.16 -2.69 30.09
C ALA A 88 28.19 -1.90 28.78
N THR A 89 29.05 -0.87 28.68
CA THR A 89 29.60 -0.37 27.41
C THR A 89 30.79 0.58 27.66
N LEU A 90 32.00 -0.01 27.57
CA LEU A 90 33.30 0.56 27.13
C LEU A 90 33.82 1.82 27.89
N GLY A 91 35.01 1.86 28.49
CA GLY A 91 36.30 1.29 28.12
C GLY A 91 37.33 2.44 27.94
N GLU A 92 38.06 2.76 29.03
CA GLU A 92 39.35 3.47 29.20
C GLU A 92 39.68 4.81 28.48
N GLY A 93 40.15 5.82 29.25
CA GLY A 93 40.96 6.94 28.74
C GLY A 93 40.98 8.22 29.60
N VAL A 94 42.17 8.61 30.09
CA VAL A 94 42.47 9.62 31.15
C VAL A 94 42.44 11.09 30.67
N GLY A 95 42.06 12.04 31.56
CA GLY A 95 42.42 13.46 31.40
C GLY A 95 41.74 14.46 32.36
N LEU A 96 42.49 14.96 33.36
CA LEU A 96 42.03 15.91 34.38
C LEU A 96 41.88 17.35 33.84
N VAL A 97 40.63 17.83 33.77
CA VAL A 97 40.26 19.26 33.93
C VAL A 97 38.99 19.32 34.78
N PHE A 98 38.98 20.11 35.86
CA PHE A 98 37.81 20.27 36.73
C PHE A 98 36.69 21.02 35.99
N SER A 99 35.77 20.26 35.38
CA SER A 99 34.55 20.81 34.78
C SER A 99 33.51 21.10 35.86
N PRO A 100 32.74 22.19 35.76
CA PRO A 100 31.56 22.44 36.58
C PRO A 100 30.53 21.29 36.59
N ALA A 101 30.57 20.38 35.61
CA ALA A 101 29.85 19.10 35.59
C ALA A 101 30.10 18.27 36.86
N LYS A 102 31.37 18.21 37.26
CA LYS A 102 31.84 17.43 38.40
C LYS A 102 31.22 17.96 39.68
N VAL A 103 30.91 19.26 39.78
CA VAL A 103 30.33 19.88 40.98
C VAL A 103 28.85 19.53 41.15
N VAL A 104 28.10 19.47 40.05
CA VAL A 104 26.66 19.18 40.10
C VAL A 104 26.41 17.70 40.39
N PHE A 105 27.14 16.83 39.68
CA PHE A 105 27.01 15.39 39.87
C PHE A 105 27.74 14.89 41.10
N ALA A 106 28.83 15.55 41.54
CA ALA A 106 29.33 15.36 42.90
C ALA A 106 28.26 15.67 43.93
N GLY A 107 27.46 16.70 43.72
CA GLY A 107 26.36 16.98 44.61
C GLY A 107 25.23 15.96 44.57
N ILE A 108 24.93 15.34 43.42
CA ILE A 108 23.99 14.22 43.28
C ILE A 108 24.54 12.96 43.98
N GLY A 109 25.81 12.65 43.80
CA GLY A 109 26.49 11.56 44.51
C GLY A 109 26.54 11.80 46.01
N VAL A 110 26.79 13.04 46.46
CA VAL A 110 26.74 13.44 47.87
C VAL A 110 25.31 13.41 48.42
N LEU A 111 24.29 13.73 47.63
CA LEU A 111 22.86 13.60 47.96
C LEU A 111 22.46 12.14 48.19
N LEU A 112 22.87 11.24 47.30
CA LEU A 112 22.64 9.80 47.42
C LEU A 112 23.37 9.20 48.63
N ILE A 113 24.58 9.68 48.93
CA ILE A 113 25.36 9.30 50.11
C ILE A 113 24.75 9.88 51.40
N ALA A 114 24.19 11.08 51.36
CA ALA A 114 23.48 11.70 52.49
C ALA A 114 22.10 11.05 52.75
N ALA A 115 21.45 10.49 51.70
CA ALA A 115 20.21 9.71 51.77
C ALA A 115 20.28 8.40 52.52
N LYS A 116 21.49 7.92 52.76
CA LYS A 116 21.78 6.79 53.63
C LYS A 116 21.31 6.96 55.09
N ASP A 117 21.18 8.19 55.61
CA ASP A 117 20.84 8.45 57.02
C ASP A 117 19.33 8.67 57.28
N VAL A 118 18.47 8.69 56.24
CA VAL A 118 17.02 8.95 56.35
C VAL A 118 16.24 8.07 55.35
N GLY A 119 15.91 6.82 55.69
CA GLY A 119 15.38 5.81 54.75
C GLY A 119 14.31 6.26 53.74
N ALA A 120 13.25 6.97 54.16
CA ALA A 120 12.16 7.41 53.27
C ALA A 120 12.58 8.40 52.16
N SER A 121 13.72 9.06 52.32
CA SER A 121 14.26 10.02 51.35
C SER A 121 15.08 9.38 50.23
N GLN A 122 15.52 8.14 50.44
CA GLN A 122 16.32 7.37 49.48
C GLN A 122 15.43 6.85 48.34
N ASP A 123 14.27 6.29 48.67
CA ASP A 123 13.34 5.73 47.69
C ASP A 123 12.75 6.80 46.76
N ALA A 124 12.44 7.99 47.31
CA ALA A 124 11.91 9.11 46.52
C ALA A 124 12.92 9.63 45.48
N LEU A 125 14.20 9.72 45.84
CA LEU A 125 15.27 10.16 44.93
C LEU A 125 15.55 9.11 43.84
N LEU A 126 15.58 7.83 44.20
CA LEU A 126 15.74 6.74 43.22
C LEU A 126 14.61 6.73 42.20
N ASN A 127 13.35 6.83 42.67
CA ASN A 127 12.18 6.88 41.80
C ASN A 127 12.21 8.11 40.88
N LEU A 128 12.66 9.27 41.38
CA LEU A 128 12.84 10.47 40.55
C LEU A 128 13.84 10.25 39.40
N PHE A 129 15.02 9.70 39.69
CA PHE A 129 16.04 9.47 38.66
C PHE A 129 15.57 8.44 37.62
N GLU A 130 14.90 7.39 38.05
CA GLU A 130 14.30 6.38 37.16
C GLU A 130 13.25 7.00 36.23
N ARG A 131 12.40 7.91 36.73
CA ARG A 131 11.42 8.65 35.91
C ARG A 131 12.07 9.53 34.84
N ILE A 132 13.12 10.27 35.22
CA ILE A 132 13.87 11.14 34.30
C ILE A 132 14.50 10.28 33.19
N GLU A 133 15.11 9.16 33.57
CA GLU A 133 15.75 8.25 32.63
C GLU A 133 14.74 7.64 31.64
N ASN A 134 13.61 7.15 32.14
CA ASN A 134 12.55 6.58 31.32
C ASN A 134 11.96 7.60 30.34
N PHE A 135 11.91 8.88 30.71
CA PHE A 135 11.54 9.95 29.77
C PHE A 135 12.57 10.12 28.65
N PHE A 136 13.87 10.19 28.96
CA PHE A 136 14.90 10.33 27.92
C PHE A 136 14.93 9.14 26.95
N LYS A 137 14.66 7.92 27.43
CA LYS A 137 14.48 6.75 26.54
C LYS A 137 13.30 6.91 25.59
N ARG A 138 12.15 7.38 26.07
CA ARG A 138 10.99 7.65 25.20
C ARG A 138 11.25 8.81 24.23
N LEU A 139 11.98 9.83 24.67
CA LEU A 139 12.37 10.98 23.85
C LEU A 139 13.20 10.55 22.63
N GLU A 140 14.10 9.57 22.79
CA GLU A 140 14.85 8.99 21.68
C GLU A 140 13.90 8.46 20.60
N THR A 141 12.85 7.73 20.98
CA THR A 141 11.82 7.25 20.06
C THR A 141 11.09 8.40 19.34
N TYR A 142 10.79 9.51 20.03
CA TYR A 142 10.12 10.67 19.43
C TYR A 142 11.02 11.51 18.51
N THR A 143 12.35 11.36 18.61
CA THR A 143 13.25 12.03 17.66
C THR A 143 13.31 11.30 16.32
N GLU A 144 13.08 9.98 16.33
CA GLU A 144 13.01 9.15 15.12
C GLU A 144 11.66 9.28 14.41
N VAL A 145 10.55 9.14 15.15
CA VAL A 145 9.18 9.26 14.63
C VAL A 145 8.63 10.64 14.93
N PRO A 146 8.32 11.48 13.92
CA PRO A 146 7.94 12.87 14.16
C PRO A 146 6.67 12.98 15.02
N PRO A 147 6.73 13.61 16.20
CA PRO A 147 5.56 13.81 17.05
C PRO A 147 4.62 14.86 16.46
N THR A 148 3.32 14.77 16.76
CA THR A 148 2.39 15.88 16.48
C THR A 148 2.74 17.08 17.34
N THR A 149 2.34 18.28 16.91
CA THR A 149 2.53 19.53 17.68
C THR A 149 2.06 19.41 19.13
N ALA A 150 0.91 18.78 19.36
CA ALA A 150 0.37 18.57 20.71
C ALA A 150 1.26 17.65 21.59
N MET A 151 1.91 16.65 20.98
CA MET A 151 2.86 15.78 21.69
C MET A 151 4.19 16.50 21.93
N THR A 152 4.67 17.30 20.97
CA THR A 152 5.84 18.18 21.15
C THR A 152 5.64 19.11 22.33
N ASP A 153 4.47 19.72 22.47
CA ASP A 153 4.16 20.60 23.61
C ASP A 153 4.23 19.88 24.97
N ILE A 154 3.77 18.63 25.04
CA ILE A 154 3.86 17.82 26.27
C ILE A 154 5.32 17.45 26.55
N ILE A 155 6.06 16.99 25.55
CA ILE A 155 7.49 16.65 25.66
C ILE A 155 8.31 17.87 26.14
N VAL A 156 8.06 19.05 25.57
CA VAL A 156 8.72 20.30 25.98
C VAL A 156 8.40 20.63 27.44
N LYS A 157 7.14 20.47 27.87
CA LYS A 157 6.76 20.68 29.30
C LYS A 157 7.45 19.69 30.24
N ILE A 158 7.55 18.41 29.85
CA ILE A 158 8.28 17.41 30.64
C ILE A 158 9.76 17.81 30.74
N MET A 159 10.38 18.19 29.61
CA MET A 159 11.76 18.63 29.58
C MET A 159 12.01 19.85 30.49
N VAL A 160 11.07 20.81 30.52
CA VAL A 160 11.14 21.97 31.42
C VAL A 160 11.10 21.56 32.89
N GLU A 161 10.21 20.64 33.28
CA GLU A 161 10.15 20.14 34.66
C GLU A 161 11.41 19.37 35.04
N VAL A 162 11.96 18.54 34.14
CA VAL A 162 13.25 17.84 34.34
C VAL A 162 14.38 18.85 34.55
N LEU A 163 14.47 19.90 33.71
CA LEU A 163 15.47 20.97 33.86
C LEU A 163 15.30 21.74 35.17
N GLY A 164 14.06 21.97 35.62
CA GLY A 164 13.77 22.61 36.90
C GLY A 164 14.19 21.78 38.11
N ILE A 165 13.89 20.48 38.09
CA ILE A 165 14.34 19.55 39.13
C ILE A 165 15.87 19.54 39.21
N LEU A 166 16.55 19.42 38.06
CA LEU A 166 18.01 19.47 37.99
C LEU A 166 18.59 20.81 38.48
N ALA A 167 17.96 21.93 38.13
CA ALA A 167 18.41 23.26 38.55
C ALA A 167 18.24 23.50 40.06
N ILE A 168 17.11 23.09 40.64
CA ILE A 168 16.85 23.17 42.09
C ILE A 168 17.89 22.34 42.84
N MET A 169 18.12 21.09 42.41
CA MET A 169 19.14 20.24 43.02
C MET A 169 20.52 20.89 42.95
N THR A 170 20.88 21.46 41.81
CA THR A 170 22.21 22.06 41.61
C THR A 170 22.45 23.32 42.45
N LYS A 171 21.44 24.18 42.58
CA LYS A 171 21.53 25.44 43.34
C LYS A 171 21.80 25.15 44.82
N GLU A 172 21.14 24.15 45.37
CA GLU A 172 21.21 23.81 46.79
C GLU A 172 22.54 23.09 47.14
N ILE A 173 23.12 22.32 46.21
CA ILE A 173 24.45 21.70 46.35
C ILE A 173 25.55 22.76 46.57
N LYS A 174 25.48 23.89 45.86
CA LYS A 174 26.48 24.97 45.94
C LYS A 174 26.48 25.74 47.27
N GLN A 175 25.42 25.63 48.08
CA GLN A 175 25.24 26.42 49.30
C GLN A 175 25.69 25.71 50.60
N GLY A 176 26.18 24.47 50.52
CA GLY A 176 27.03 23.83 51.54
C GLY A 176 26.37 23.50 52.90
N SER A 177 25.81 22.29 53.04
CA SER A 177 25.84 21.42 54.24
C SER A 177 24.87 20.24 54.04
N THR A 178 25.39 19.03 53.89
CA THR A 178 24.69 17.90 53.24
C THR A 178 23.83 17.03 54.16
N LYS A 179 24.00 17.11 55.49
CA LYS A 179 23.30 16.27 56.48
C LYS A 179 21.99 16.83 57.03
N LYS A 180 21.89 18.15 57.23
CA LYS A 180 20.64 18.84 57.68
C LYS A 180 19.63 18.99 56.53
N TYR A 181 20.11 18.78 55.32
CA TYR A 181 19.52 19.08 54.03
C TYR A 181 18.47 18.05 53.60
N LEU A 182 18.76 16.77 53.82
CA LEU A 182 17.93 15.71 53.30
C LEU A 182 16.61 15.52 54.06
N LYS A 183 16.65 15.80 55.38
CA LYS A 183 15.47 15.87 56.24
C LYS A 183 14.56 17.07 55.92
N LYS A 184 15.04 18.03 55.12
CA LYS A 184 14.35 19.25 54.70
C LYS A 184 13.89 19.21 53.23
N LEU A 185 14.41 18.26 52.45
CA LEU A 185 14.06 17.97 51.06
C LEU A 185 12.78 17.11 50.98
N VAL A 186 12.63 16.15 51.89
CA VAL A 186 11.44 15.29 52.01
C VAL A 186 10.35 16.00 52.81
N GLY A 187 9.57 16.85 52.14
CA GLY A 187 8.59 17.73 52.79
C GLY A 187 8.73 19.20 52.37
N ARG A 188 9.60 19.49 51.40
CA ARG A 188 9.58 20.77 50.69
C ARG A 188 8.56 20.66 49.56
N THR A 189 7.48 21.43 49.66
CA THR A 189 6.34 21.36 48.71
C THR A 189 6.76 21.59 47.26
N ASP A 190 7.84 22.34 47.00
CA ASP A 190 8.31 22.67 45.65
C ASP A 190 8.81 21.47 44.83
N ILE A 191 9.53 20.53 45.44
CA ILE A 191 10.04 19.32 44.76
C ILE A 191 8.95 18.26 44.64
N GLU A 192 8.12 18.10 45.68
CA GLU A 192 6.96 17.21 45.65
C GLU A 192 5.93 17.69 44.61
N ASP A 193 5.71 19.00 44.50
CA ASP A 193 4.87 19.59 43.46
C ASP A 193 5.47 19.39 42.05
N ALA A 194 6.79 19.49 41.90
CA ALA A 194 7.47 19.23 40.62
C ALA A 194 7.37 17.74 40.21
N LEU A 195 7.51 16.83 41.17
CA LEU A 195 7.29 15.39 40.97
C LEU A 195 5.84 15.08 40.58
N GLY A 196 4.86 15.70 41.26
CA GLY A 196 3.45 15.56 40.91
C GLY A 196 3.12 16.13 39.53
N ARG A 197 3.72 17.25 39.14
CA ARG A 197 3.60 17.80 37.78
C ARG A 197 4.22 16.89 36.74
N LEU A 198 5.40 16.33 37.01
CA LEU A 198 6.08 15.39 36.13
C LEU A 198 5.26 14.11 35.92
N ASP A 199 4.64 13.58 36.97
CA ASP A 199 3.74 12.41 36.89
C ASP A 199 2.51 12.70 36.03
N LYS A 200 1.88 13.85 36.24
CA LYS A 200 0.74 14.29 35.43
C LYS A 200 1.12 14.43 33.95
N LEU A 201 2.24 15.09 33.65
CA LEU A 201 2.69 15.26 32.27
C LEU A 201 3.08 13.93 31.62
N THR A 202 3.69 13.01 32.38
CA THR A 202 4.01 11.66 31.89
C THR A 202 2.74 10.85 31.59
N HIS A 203 1.68 11.03 32.38
CA HIS A 203 0.38 10.44 32.09
C HIS A 203 -0.25 11.05 30.82
N ASP A 204 -0.24 12.38 30.70
CA ASP A 204 -0.75 13.09 29.52
C ASP A 204 0.01 12.70 28.24
N GLU A 205 1.33 12.48 28.34
CA GLU A 205 2.19 11.95 27.27
C GLU A 205 1.72 10.57 26.80
N ALA A 206 1.44 9.64 27.73
CA ALA A 206 0.97 8.30 27.41
C ALA A 206 -0.42 8.32 26.73
N LEU A 207 -1.33 9.17 27.20
CA LEU A 207 -2.65 9.36 26.57
C LEU A 207 -2.51 9.94 25.15
N MET A 208 -1.62 10.91 24.96
CA MET A 208 -1.37 11.52 23.65
C MET A 208 -0.74 10.52 22.67
N ALA A 209 0.23 9.72 23.13
CA ALA A 209 0.82 8.65 22.32
C ALA A 209 -0.25 7.63 21.88
N THR A 210 -1.17 7.27 22.77
CA THR A 210 -2.30 6.37 22.45
C THR A 210 -3.24 6.98 21.41
N ALA A 211 -3.57 8.26 21.52
CA ALA A 211 -4.40 8.97 20.55
C ALA A 211 -3.73 9.05 19.16
N GLN A 212 -2.40 9.26 19.12
CA GLN A 212 -1.65 9.22 17.87
C GLN A 212 -1.66 7.83 17.22
N ILE A 213 -1.46 6.77 18.02
CA ILE A 213 -1.53 5.39 17.54
C ILE A 213 -2.90 5.15 16.91
N LEU A 214 -4.00 5.50 17.60
CA LEU A 214 -5.36 5.34 17.07
C LEU A 214 -5.55 6.05 15.72
N LYS A 215 -5.08 7.30 15.61
CA LYS A 215 -5.17 8.07 14.36
C LYS A 215 -4.36 7.43 13.22
N LEU A 216 -3.14 6.99 13.50
CA LEU A 216 -2.29 6.30 12.53
C LEU A 216 -2.92 4.96 12.11
N THR A 217 -3.46 4.20 13.05
CA THR A 217 -4.16 2.93 12.80
C THR A 217 -5.36 3.14 11.87
N HIS A 218 -6.19 4.14 12.11
CA HIS A 218 -7.29 4.47 11.20
C HIS A 218 -6.80 4.87 9.82
N SER A 219 -5.80 5.77 9.73
CA SER A 219 -5.26 6.20 8.45
C SER A 219 -4.62 5.05 7.65
N VAL A 220 -3.95 4.12 8.33
CA VAL A 220 -3.41 2.90 7.71
C VAL A 220 -4.56 1.99 7.27
N GLY A 221 -5.61 1.81 8.07
CA GLY A 221 -6.80 1.06 7.69
C GLY A 221 -7.47 1.62 6.43
N ASP A 222 -7.64 2.94 6.36
CA ASP A 222 -8.21 3.63 5.20
C ASP A 222 -7.35 3.45 3.95
N LYS A 223 -6.01 3.56 4.08
CA LYS A 223 -5.08 3.30 2.96
C LYS A 223 -5.10 1.85 2.52
N VAL A 224 -5.12 0.89 3.45
CA VAL A 224 -5.17 -0.54 3.15
C VAL A 224 -6.47 -0.91 2.44
N THR A 225 -7.61 -0.35 2.88
CA THR A 225 -8.90 -0.58 2.21
C THR A 225 -8.94 0.04 0.82
N ALA A 226 -8.39 1.24 0.64
CA ALA A 226 -8.23 1.86 -0.69
C ALA A 226 -7.38 0.98 -1.62
N THR A 227 -6.19 0.55 -1.17
CA THR A 227 -5.31 -0.35 -1.95
C THR A 227 -5.98 -1.68 -2.27
N ALA A 228 -6.74 -2.26 -1.33
CA ALA A 228 -7.48 -3.50 -1.56
C ALA A 228 -8.58 -3.33 -2.63
N ASN A 229 -9.27 -2.19 -2.64
CA ASN A 229 -10.27 -1.88 -3.66
C ASN A 229 -9.65 -1.69 -5.04
N GLU A 230 -8.52 -0.97 -5.13
CA GLU A 230 -7.76 -0.83 -6.38
C GLU A 230 -7.30 -2.20 -6.90
N ALA A 231 -6.75 -3.05 -6.02
CA ALA A 231 -6.35 -4.41 -6.38
C ALA A 231 -7.54 -5.23 -6.91
N LYS A 232 -8.71 -5.13 -6.29
CA LYS A 232 -9.93 -5.80 -6.75
C LYS A 232 -10.35 -5.36 -8.15
N VAL A 233 -10.27 -4.05 -8.45
CA VAL A 233 -10.57 -3.52 -9.80
C VAL A 233 -9.58 -4.06 -10.82
N ILE A 234 -8.28 -4.04 -10.52
CA ILE A 234 -7.22 -4.57 -11.38
C ILE A 234 -7.43 -6.06 -11.65
N MET A 235 -7.76 -6.84 -10.63
CA MET A 235 -8.03 -8.28 -10.77
C MET A 235 -9.23 -8.55 -11.68
N GLN A 236 -10.33 -7.80 -11.52
CA GLN A 236 -11.52 -7.97 -12.36
C GLN A 236 -11.23 -7.61 -13.83
N GLN A 237 -10.51 -6.52 -14.07
CA GLN A 237 -10.13 -6.12 -15.42
C GLN A 237 -9.18 -7.12 -16.07
N THR A 238 -8.24 -7.67 -15.29
CA THR A 238 -7.33 -8.72 -15.76
C THR A 238 -8.09 -9.99 -16.14
N ALA A 239 -9.07 -10.41 -15.34
CA ALA A 239 -9.91 -11.57 -15.66
C ALA A 239 -10.66 -11.39 -16.99
N ASN A 240 -11.29 -10.23 -17.20
CA ASN A 240 -11.98 -9.92 -18.44
C ASN A 240 -11.03 -9.93 -19.65
N ASN A 241 -9.85 -9.34 -19.52
CA ASN A 241 -8.84 -9.32 -20.57
C ASN A 241 -8.34 -10.74 -20.91
N VAL A 242 -8.16 -11.60 -19.90
CA VAL A 242 -7.76 -13.01 -20.11
C VAL A 242 -8.83 -13.77 -20.88
N ASP A 243 -10.11 -13.57 -20.56
CA ASP A 243 -11.21 -14.20 -21.29
C ASP A 243 -11.26 -13.73 -22.75
N GLU A 244 -11.07 -12.44 -23.00
CA GLU A 244 -11.02 -11.89 -24.37
C GLU A 244 -9.84 -12.46 -25.17
N VAL A 245 -8.64 -12.49 -24.58
CA VAL A 245 -7.45 -13.07 -25.21
C VAL A 245 -7.68 -14.55 -25.55
N LYS A 246 -8.29 -15.31 -24.63
CA LYS A 246 -8.60 -16.73 -24.85
C LYS A 246 -9.61 -16.92 -25.99
N GLN A 247 -10.67 -16.10 -26.05
CA GLN A 247 -11.65 -16.18 -27.13
C GLN A 247 -11.05 -15.81 -28.49
N ASN A 248 -10.19 -14.78 -28.53
CA ASN A 248 -9.48 -14.39 -29.73
C ASN A 248 -8.51 -15.50 -30.20
N GLN A 249 -7.81 -16.15 -29.27
CA GLN A 249 -6.95 -17.28 -29.59
C GLN A 249 -7.75 -18.45 -30.19
N ILE A 250 -8.87 -18.83 -29.56
CA ILE A 250 -9.76 -19.89 -30.08
C ILE A 250 -10.22 -19.54 -31.50
N ARG A 251 -10.65 -18.30 -31.75
CA ARG A 251 -11.08 -17.87 -33.10
C ARG A 251 -9.95 -17.98 -34.13
N GLN A 252 -8.73 -17.62 -33.78
CA GLN A 252 -7.58 -17.75 -34.67
C GLN A 252 -7.26 -19.22 -34.97
N ASP A 253 -7.30 -20.08 -33.95
CA ASP A 253 -7.03 -21.51 -34.09
C ASP A 253 -8.09 -22.17 -34.99
N LEU A 254 -9.37 -21.86 -34.78
CA LEU A 254 -10.48 -22.31 -35.63
C LEU A 254 -10.34 -21.81 -37.07
N ARG A 255 -9.92 -20.56 -37.28
CA ARG A 255 -9.67 -20.01 -38.62
C ARG A 255 -8.55 -20.75 -39.33
N ARG A 256 -7.42 -20.98 -38.66
CA ARG A 256 -6.27 -21.71 -39.22
C ARG A 256 -6.65 -23.15 -39.55
N TRP A 257 -7.42 -23.79 -38.68
CA TRP A 257 -7.85 -25.18 -38.83
C TRP A 257 -8.82 -25.37 -40.00
N LEU A 258 -9.88 -24.56 -40.10
CA LEU A 258 -10.87 -24.68 -41.18
C LEU A 258 -10.41 -24.06 -42.50
N SER A 259 -9.48 -23.11 -42.46
CA SER A 259 -9.05 -22.31 -43.62
C SER A 259 -10.21 -21.80 -44.49
N PRO A 260 -11.21 -21.10 -43.90
CA PRO A 260 -12.41 -20.70 -44.63
C PRO A 260 -12.08 -19.67 -45.72
N PRO A 261 -12.64 -19.80 -46.94
CA PRO A 261 -12.50 -18.76 -47.95
C PRO A 261 -13.25 -17.48 -47.53
N ASP A 262 -12.77 -16.33 -48.00
CA ASP A 262 -13.32 -15.02 -47.67
C ASP A 262 -14.37 -14.56 -48.70
N PRO A 263 -15.68 -14.56 -48.35
CA PRO A 263 -16.74 -14.13 -49.26
C PRO A 263 -16.86 -12.59 -49.34
N SER A 264 -16.19 -11.83 -48.46
CA SER A 264 -16.29 -10.36 -48.43
C SER A 264 -15.74 -9.71 -49.70
N ILE A 265 -14.75 -10.33 -50.33
CA ILE A 265 -14.19 -9.89 -51.61
C ILE A 265 -15.30 -9.86 -52.68
N ASN A 266 -16.10 -10.93 -52.77
CA ASN A 266 -17.20 -11.05 -53.71
C ASN A 266 -18.32 -10.06 -53.39
N GLN A 267 -18.66 -9.92 -52.10
CA GLN A 267 -19.62 -8.93 -51.63
C GLN A 267 -19.21 -7.52 -52.05
N ASN A 268 -17.95 -7.13 -51.81
CA ASN A 268 -17.45 -5.79 -52.15
C ASN A 268 -17.49 -5.52 -53.66
N ILE A 269 -17.15 -6.52 -54.50
CA ILE A 269 -17.25 -6.39 -55.96
C ILE A 269 -18.72 -6.20 -56.39
N ALA A 270 -19.64 -7.00 -55.84
CA ALA A 270 -21.06 -6.87 -56.15
C ALA A 270 -21.64 -5.53 -55.66
N ARG A 271 -21.21 -5.04 -54.49
CA ARG A 271 -21.57 -3.71 -53.97
C ARG A 271 -21.01 -2.58 -54.83
N ALA A 272 -19.79 -2.71 -55.35
CA ALA A 272 -19.21 -1.70 -56.25
C ALA A 272 -19.95 -1.61 -57.59
N ALA A 273 -20.52 -2.71 -58.07
CA ALA A 273 -21.32 -2.77 -59.29
C ALA A 273 -22.81 -2.43 -59.08
N TYR A 274 -23.24 -2.19 -57.84
CA TYR A 274 -24.62 -1.85 -57.51
C TYR A 274 -24.96 -0.42 -57.92
N HIS A 275 -26.10 -0.24 -58.60
CA HIS A 275 -26.68 1.09 -58.86
C HIS A 275 -27.88 1.35 -57.96
N SER A 276 -27.99 2.58 -57.44
CA SER A 276 -29.08 2.98 -56.55
C SER A 276 -30.46 2.67 -57.14
N GLY A 277 -31.37 2.12 -56.33
CA GLY A 277 -32.70 1.69 -56.75
C GLY A 277 -32.76 0.29 -57.36
N THR A 278 -31.61 -0.34 -57.67
CA THR A 278 -31.57 -1.74 -58.11
C THR A 278 -32.21 -2.64 -57.04
N ALA A 279 -32.93 -3.67 -57.49
CA ALA A 279 -33.66 -4.63 -56.66
C ALA A 279 -34.86 -4.08 -55.87
N SER A 280 -35.21 -2.78 -55.95
CA SER A 280 -36.31 -2.20 -55.16
C SER A 280 -37.64 -2.95 -55.31
N TRP A 281 -37.96 -3.40 -56.53
CA TRP A 281 -39.16 -4.20 -56.80
C TRP A 281 -39.23 -5.49 -55.97
N PHE A 282 -38.08 -6.10 -55.69
CA PHE A 282 -37.99 -7.36 -54.94
C PHE A 282 -38.21 -7.13 -53.45
N PHE A 283 -37.55 -6.11 -52.87
CA PHE A 283 -37.71 -5.76 -51.45
C PHE A 283 -39.10 -5.21 -51.12
N GLN A 284 -39.75 -4.55 -52.08
CA GLN A 284 -41.13 -4.07 -51.93
C GLN A 284 -42.16 -5.20 -52.05
N GLY A 285 -41.82 -6.26 -52.79
CA GLY A 285 -42.67 -7.42 -53.02
C GLY A 285 -42.96 -8.25 -51.77
N SER A 286 -44.08 -8.99 -51.80
CA SER A 286 -44.51 -9.84 -50.69
C SER A 286 -43.56 -11.02 -50.45
N ILE A 287 -42.99 -11.61 -51.52
CA ILE A 287 -42.15 -12.82 -51.45
C ILE A 287 -40.95 -12.63 -50.51
N PHE A 288 -40.21 -11.53 -50.66
CA PHE A 288 -39.04 -11.27 -49.81
C PHE A 288 -39.45 -10.99 -48.36
N LYS A 289 -40.48 -10.18 -48.15
CA LYS A 289 -41.00 -9.84 -46.82
C LYS A 289 -41.50 -11.08 -46.07
N GLU A 290 -42.22 -11.95 -46.77
CA GLU A 290 -42.73 -13.21 -46.22
C GLU A 290 -41.57 -14.12 -45.83
N TRP A 291 -40.63 -14.39 -46.75
CA TRP A 291 -39.43 -15.18 -46.48
C TRP A 291 -38.64 -14.67 -45.27
N LYS A 292 -38.44 -13.34 -45.19
CA LYS A 292 -37.75 -12.70 -44.09
C LYS A 292 -38.48 -12.86 -42.74
N SER A 293 -39.80 -12.96 -42.75
CA SER A 293 -40.61 -13.11 -41.53
C SER A 293 -40.86 -14.55 -41.09
N SER A 294 -41.12 -15.46 -42.03
CA SER A 294 -41.59 -16.82 -41.74
C SER A 294 -40.45 -17.82 -41.63
N GLY A 295 -39.31 -17.54 -42.27
CA GLY A 295 -38.23 -18.50 -42.48
C GLY A 295 -38.62 -19.59 -43.48
N SER A 296 -37.76 -19.84 -44.47
CA SER A 296 -37.85 -20.93 -45.46
C SER A 296 -36.69 -20.87 -46.45
N LEU A 297 -36.65 -21.78 -47.43
CA LEU A 297 -35.75 -21.67 -48.58
C LEU A 297 -36.39 -20.73 -49.64
N LEU A 298 -35.71 -19.64 -49.97
CA LEU A 298 -36.06 -18.78 -51.11
C LEU A 298 -35.06 -19.00 -52.25
N TRP A 299 -35.52 -19.62 -53.34
CA TRP A 299 -34.70 -19.89 -54.52
C TRP A 299 -34.94 -18.83 -55.60
N VAL A 300 -33.99 -17.90 -55.76
CA VAL A 300 -34.07 -16.85 -56.79
C VAL A 300 -33.27 -17.28 -58.02
N HIS A 301 -33.96 -17.47 -59.15
CA HIS A 301 -33.34 -17.90 -60.40
C HIS A 301 -33.63 -16.93 -61.54
N GLY A 302 -32.76 -16.94 -62.56
CA GLY A 302 -32.83 -16.02 -63.69
C GLY A 302 -31.73 -16.30 -64.70
N LYS A 303 -31.87 -15.74 -65.91
CA LYS A 303 -30.90 -15.92 -67.00
C LYS A 303 -29.50 -15.44 -66.58
N PRO A 304 -28.41 -15.99 -67.16
CA PRO A 304 -27.07 -15.43 -66.99
C PRO A 304 -27.06 -13.92 -67.27
N GLY A 305 -26.34 -13.15 -66.46
CA GLY A 305 -26.28 -11.68 -66.57
C GLY A 305 -27.49 -10.92 -66.04
N SER A 306 -28.53 -11.57 -65.51
CA SER A 306 -29.74 -10.88 -65.01
C SER A 306 -29.57 -10.14 -63.66
N GLY A 307 -28.34 -9.96 -63.17
CA GLY A 307 -28.07 -9.23 -61.93
C GLY A 307 -28.32 -10.02 -60.63
N LYS A 308 -28.35 -11.36 -60.66
CA LYS A 308 -28.58 -12.20 -59.47
C LYS A 308 -27.59 -11.93 -58.33
N SER A 309 -26.29 -11.85 -58.63
CA SER A 309 -25.27 -11.55 -57.62
C SER A 309 -25.43 -10.14 -57.02
N ILE A 310 -25.89 -9.16 -57.81
CA ILE A 310 -26.21 -7.80 -57.31
C ILE A 310 -27.41 -7.84 -56.37
N LEU A 311 -28.43 -8.62 -56.72
CA LEU A 311 -29.60 -8.86 -55.86
C LEU A 311 -29.19 -9.57 -54.55
N CYS A 312 -28.41 -10.64 -54.64
CA CYS A 312 -27.85 -11.38 -53.50
C CYS A 312 -27.08 -10.44 -52.56
N SER A 313 -26.20 -9.62 -53.11
CA SER A 313 -25.43 -8.63 -52.37
C SER A 313 -26.30 -7.59 -51.66
N THR A 314 -27.42 -7.19 -52.29
CA THR A 314 -28.39 -6.26 -51.68
C THR A 314 -29.16 -6.93 -50.54
N ILE A 315 -29.49 -8.22 -50.65
CA ILE A 315 -30.12 -9.00 -49.57
C ILE A 315 -29.16 -9.11 -48.38
N ILE A 316 -27.89 -9.38 -48.65
CA ILE A 316 -26.84 -9.45 -47.62
C ILE A 316 -26.77 -8.14 -46.83
N GLU A 317 -26.80 -6.97 -47.47
CA GLU A 317 -26.77 -5.69 -46.73
C GLU A 317 -28.00 -5.42 -45.88
N ASP A 318 -29.19 -5.71 -46.43
CA ASP A 318 -30.44 -5.54 -45.69
C ASP A 318 -30.49 -6.41 -44.42
N ILE A 319 -29.89 -7.60 -44.47
CA ILE A 319 -29.79 -8.50 -43.31
C ILE A 319 -28.59 -8.15 -42.41
N ALA A 320 -27.48 -7.66 -42.97
CA ALA A 320 -26.30 -7.26 -42.20
C ALA A 320 -26.64 -6.17 -41.18
N ALA A 321 -27.50 -5.21 -41.54
CA ALA A 321 -28.01 -4.21 -40.61
C ALA A 321 -28.73 -4.83 -39.39
N MET A 322 -29.40 -5.96 -39.56
CA MET A 322 -30.05 -6.68 -38.45
C MET A 322 -29.05 -7.48 -37.62
N ASP A 323 -28.00 -8.04 -38.24
CA ASP A 323 -26.90 -8.72 -37.56
C ASP A 323 -26.13 -7.75 -36.66
N GLU A 324 -25.81 -6.55 -37.16
CA GLU A 324 -25.15 -5.49 -36.40
C GLU A 324 -26.00 -4.98 -35.23
N ALA A 325 -27.31 -4.92 -35.40
CA ALA A 325 -28.26 -4.59 -34.33
C ALA A 325 -28.48 -5.73 -33.32
N GLY A 326 -27.89 -6.91 -33.53
CA GLY A 326 -28.06 -8.09 -32.68
C GLY A 326 -29.44 -8.74 -32.79
N LEU A 327 -30.22 -8.40 -33.82
CA LEU A 327 -31.57 -8.91 -34.05
C LEU A 327 -31.59 -10.20 -34.89
N ALA A 328 -30.49 -10.51 -35.57
CA ALA A 328 -30.35 -11.70 -36.40
C ALA A 328 -28.90 -12.20 -36.40
N SER A 329 -28.65 -13.34 -37.04
CA SER A 329 -27.31 -13.79 -37.40
C SER A 329 -27.20 -14.01 -38.90
N LEU A 330 -26.19 -13.42 -39.53
CA LEU A 330 -25.95 -13.55 -40.96
C LEU A 330 -24.72 -14.42 -41.25
N ALA A 331 -24.85 -15.33 -42.20
CA ALA A 331 -23.72 -15.96 -42.88
C ALA A 331 -23.99 -16.00 -44.38
N TYR A 332 -22.96 -15.82 -45.19
CA TYR A 332 -23.13 -15.82 -46.64
C TYR A 332 -21.94 -16.42 -47.37
N PHE A 333 -22.17 -16.82 -48.63
CA PHE A 333 -21.14 -17.38 -49.48
C PHE A 333 -21.40 -17.08 -50.95
N TYR A 334 -20.31 -16.97 -51.70
CA TYR A 334 -20.34 -16.81 -53.16
C TYR A 334 -19.60 -17.96 -53.79
N PHE A 335 -20.26 -18.72 -54.67
CA PHE A 335 -19.58 -19.59 -55.60
C PHE A 335 -18.93 -18.74 -56.69
N ASP A 336 -17.61 -18.85 -56.85
CA ASP A 336 -16.85 -18.07 -57.84
C ASP A 336 -15.92 -18.97 -58.64
N PHE A 337 -16.20 -19.09 -59.94
CA PHE A 337 -15.39 -19.89 -60.86
C PHE A 337 -13.94 -19.41 -61.01
N ARG A 338 -13.64 -18.17 -60.59
CA ARG A 338 -12.28 -17.62 -60.61
C ARG A 338 -11.48 -17.95 -59.36
N ASP A 339 -12.15 -18.35 -58.28
CA ASP A 339 -11.53 -18.67 -57.00
C ASP A 339 -11.75 -20.15 -56.68
N THR A 340 -10.72 -20.98 -56.85
CA THR A 340 -10.81 -22.43 -56.63
C THR A 340 -11.21 -22.81 -55.22
N THR A 341 -10.99 -21.92 -54.25
CA THR A 341 -11.41 -22.13 -52.86
C THR A 341 -12.92 -21.94 -52.67
N LYS A 342 -13.62 -21.34 -53.64
CA LYS A 342 -15.06 -21.06 -53.58
C LYS A 342 -15.90 -21.96 -54.49
N GLN A 343 -15.37 -23.11 -54.90
CA GLN A 343 -16.03 -23.98 -55.90
C GLN A 343 -16.54 -25.30 -55.33
N ASN A 344 -16.43 -25.53 -54.02
CA ASN A 344 -16.80 -26.80 -53.41
C ASN A 344 -17.60 -26.63 -52.11
N CYS A 345 -18.37 -27.67 -51.79
CA CYS A 345 -19.25 -27.71 -50.62
C CYS A 345 -18.47 -27.63 -49.29
N ARG A 346 -17.30 -28.27 -49.20
CA ARG A 346 -16.47 -28.26 -47.99
C ARG A 346 -16.11 -26.83 -47.57
N ASN A 347 -15.72 -25.99 -48.52
CA ASN A 347 -15.31 -24.61 -48.25
C ASN A 347 -16.51 -23.68 -47.99
N LEU A 348 -17.67 -23.96 -48.60
CA LEU A 348 -18.94 -23.37 -48.19
C LEU A 348 -19.21 -23.65 -46.70
N LEU A 349 -19.17 -24.93 -46.29
CA LEU A 349 -19.40 -25.32 -44.90
C LEU A 349 -18.38 -24.67 -43.95
N ALA A 350 -17.10 -24.70 -44.29
CA ALA A 350 -16.05 -24.06 -43.51
C ALA A 350 -16.30 -22.56 -43.31
N SER A 351 -16.69 -21.85 -44.38
CA SER A 351 -16.99 -20.42 -44.33
C SER A 351 -18.23 -20.12 -43.47
N LEU A 352 -19.33 -20.87 -43.65
CA LEU A 352 -20.55 -20.67 -42.86
C LEU A 352 -20.34 -20.97 -41.37
N LEU A 353 -19.68 -22.07 -41.03
CA LEU A 353 -19.35 -22.43 -39.64
C LEU A 353 -18.49 -21.37 -38.98
N PHE A 354 -17.47 -20.88 -39.69
CA PHE A 354 -16.59 -19.83 -39.19
C PHE A 354 -17.35 -18.51 -38.97
N GLN A 355 -18.17 -18.07 -39.93
CA GLN A 355 -18.98 -16.86 -39.79
C GLN A 355 -19.95 -16.95 -38.61
N LEU A 356 -20.70 -18.06 -38.49
CA LEU A 356 -21.67 -18.24 -37.41
C LEU A 356 -21.03 -18.35 -36.03
N SER A 357 -19.87 -19.00 -35.93
CA SER A 357 -19.10 -19.07 -34.66
C SER A 357 -18.54 -17.70 -34.24
N ALA A 358 -18.18 -16.84 -35.20
CA ALA A 358 -17.72 -15.49 -34.91
C ALA A 358 -18.81 -14.60 -34.31
N ARG A 359 -20.09 -14.93 -34.49
CA ARG A 359 -21.24 -14.12 -34.03
C ARG A 359 -21.85 -14.57 -32.69
N SER A 360 -21.52 -15.77 -32.20
CA SER A 360 -22.11 -16.31 -30.97
C SER A 360 -21.16 -17.24 -30.23
N ASN A 361 -20.94 -16.98 -28.93
CA ASN A 361 -20.12 -17.83 -28.06
C ASN A 361 -20.67 -19.26 -27.99
N HIS A 362 -21.99 -19.44 -28.00
CA HIS A 362 -22.59 -20.78 -28.00
C HIS A 362 -22.27 -21.54 -29.30
N ARG A 363 -22.36 -20.87 -30.46
CA ARG A 363 -21.97 -21.48 -31.75
C ARG A 363 -20.47 -21.72 -31.82
N CYS A 364 -19.66 -20.80 -31.29
CA CYS A 364 -18.21 -20.98 -31.15
C CYS A 364 -17.88 -22.25 -30.34
N ASN A 365 -18.55 -22.46 -29.21
CA ASN A 365 -18.36 -23.66 -28.40
C ASN A 365 -18.75 -24.95 -29.13
N VAL A 366 -19.83 -24.93 -29.92
CA VAL A 366 -20.20 -26.06 -30.78
C VAL A 366 -19.08 -26.37 -31.78
N LEU A 367 -18.52 -25.36 -32.47
CA LEU A 367 -17.40 -25.57 -33.39
C LEU A 367 -16.14 -26.04 -32.67
N PHE A 368 -15.84 -25.43 -31.53
CA PHE A 368 -14.66 -25.74 -30.72
C PHE A 368 -14.69 -27.18 -30.22
N SER A 369 -15.86 -27.71 -29.84
CA SER A 369 -15.99 -29.13 -29.48
C SER A 369 -15.57 -30.07 -30.61
N VAL A 370 -15.89 -29.73 -31.86
CA VAL A 370 -15.46 -30.49 -33.04
C VAL A 370 -13.95 -30.34 -33.23
N TYR A 371 -13.42 -29.13 -33.12
CA TYR A 371 -11.97 -28.87 -33.16
C TYR A 371 -11.19 -29.71 -32.14
N SER A 372 -11.64 -29.71 -30.88
CA SER A 372 -11.01 -30.48 -29.80
C SER A 372 -11.08 -31.99 -30.06
N ALA A 373 -12.21 -32.48 -30.58
CA ALA A 373 -12.37 -33.90 -30.93
C ALA A 373 -11.50 -34.35 -32.13
N HIS A 374 -10.92 -33.41 -32.88
CA HIS A 374 -10.01 -33.66 -33.99
C HIS A 374 -8.56 -33.28 -33.63
N ASP A 375 -8.14 -33.76 -32.45
CA ASP A 375 -6.80 -33.59 -31.89
C ASP A 375 -6.37 -32.12 -31.82
N SER A 376 -7.30 -31.26 -31.37
CA SER A 376 -7.10 -29.81 -31.29
C SER A 376 -6.57 -29.24 -32.61
N GLY A 377 -7.20 -29.63 -33.72
CA GLY A 377 -6.89 -29.11 -35.04
C GLY A 377 -5.80 -29.84 -35.82
N ALA A 378 -5.17 -30.87 -35.27
CA ALA A 378 -4.16 -31.64 -36.00
C ALA A 378 -4.75 -32.50 -37.14
N ARG A 379 -6.03 -32.88 -37.03
CA ARG A 379 -6.76 -33.61 -38.09
C ARG A 379 -7.89 -32.78 -38.67
N GLN A 380 -8.17 -33.00 -39.96
CA GLN A 380 -9.30 -32.39 -40.65
C GLN A 380 -10.59 -33.22 -40.44
N PRO A 381 -11.74 -32.58 -40.21
CA PRO A 381 -13.03 -33.27 -40.09
C PRO A 381 -13.55 -33.67 -41.46
N SER A 382 -14.38 -34.72 -41.54
CA SER A 382 -15.11 -35.05 -42.76
C SER A 382 -16.26 -34.07 -43.02
N ASP A 383 -16.75 -34.02 -44.26
CA ASP A 383 -17.86 -33.13 -44.63
C ASP A 383 -19.15 -33.47 -43.86
N GLU A 384 -19.41 -34.74 -43.56
CA GLU A 384 -20.52 -35.17 -42.71
C GLU A 384 -20.46 -34.58 -41.30
N VAL A 385 -19.25 -34.50 -40.73
CA VAL A 385 -19.02 -33.90 -39.41
C VAL A 385 -19.28 -32.39 -39.47
N LEU A 386 -18.82 -31.71 -40.52
CA LEU A 386 -19.09 -30.28 -40.73
C LEU A 386 -20.58 -29.99 -40.91
N ILE A 387 -21.30 -30.82 -41.68
CA ILE A 387 -22.77 -30.70 -41.84
C ILE A 387 -23.47 -30.90 -40.50
N ARG A 388 -23.07 -31.90 -39.71
CA ARG A 388 -23.65 -32.14 -38.38
C ARG A 388 -23.38 -30.96 -37.45
N CYS A 389 -22.16 -30.41 -37.47
CA CYS A 389 -21.80 -29.22 -36.72
C CYS A 389 -22.68 -28.02 -37.08
N LEU A 390 -22.90 -27.79 -38.39
CA LEU A 390 -23.74 -26.70 -38.87
C LEU A 390 -25.19 -26.89 -38.40
N LYS A 391 -25.76 -28.09 -38.53
CA LYS A 391 -27.10 -28.40 -38.01
C LYS A 391 -27.20 -28.12 -36.50
N SER A 392 -26.19 -28.49 -35.72
CA SER A 392 -26.15 -28.21 -34.29
C SER A 392 -26.13 -26.70 -34.00
N MET A 393 -25.34 -25.90 -34.74
CA MET A 393 -25.32 -24.44 -34.59
C MET A 393 -26.66 -23.78 -34.92
N LEU A 394 -27.35 -24.30 -35.94
CA LEU A 394 -28.64 -23.78 -36.41
C LEU A 394 -29.79 -24.16 -35.48
N SER A 395 -29.65 -25.26 -34.73
CA SER A 395 -30.70 -25.79 -33.84
C SER A 395 -30.57 -25.32 -32.38
N LEU A 396 -29.66 -24.37 -32.09
CA LEU A 396 -29.49 -23.85 -30.73
C LEU A 396 -30.74 -23.08 -30.26
N PRO A 397 -31.29 -23.40 -29.08
CA PRO A 397 -32.48 -22.73 -28.57
C PRO A 397 -32.20 -21.28 -28.15
N ASN A 398 -33.25 -20.46 -28.12
CA ASN A 398 -33.21 -19.06 -27.66
C ASN A 398 -32.19 -18.18 -28.41
N GLN A 399 -31.95 -18.47 -29.69
CA GLN A 399 -31.16 -17.62 -30.58
C GLN A 399 -32.10 -16.85 -31.51
N GLY A 400 -31.69 -15.65 -31.92
CA GLY A 400 -32.39 -14.88 -32.96
C GLY A 400 -32.40 -15.61 -34.31
N PRO A 401 -33.19 -15.12 -35.29
CA PRO A 401 -33.27 -15.70 -36.62
C PRO A 401 -31.89 -15.76 -37.30
N ILE A 402 -31.65 -16.83 -38.04
CA ILE A 402 -30.41 -17.05 -38.80
C ILE A 402 -30.73 -16.97 -40.28
N TYR A 403 -29.99 -16.14 -41.00
CA TYR A 403 -30.08 -16.03 -42.44
C TYR A 403 -28.81 -16.54 -43.07
N ILE A 404 -28.96 -17.47 -44.02
CA ILE A 404 -27.88 -17.97 -44.85
C ILE A 404 -28.17 -17.54 -46.28
N VAL A 405 -27.27 -16.77 -46.88
CA VAL A 405 -27.41 -16.30 -48.26
C VAL A 405 -26.31 -16.89 -49.13
N ILE A 406 -26.66 -17.57 -50.21
CA ILE A 406 -25.71 -18.25 -51.08
C ILE A 406 -25.92 -17.73 -52.51
N ASP A 407 -24.88 -17.13 -53.10
CA ASP A 407 -24.81 -16.87 -54.54
C ASP A 407 -24.19 -18.09 -55.21
N ALA A 408 -24.92 -18.70 -56.16
CA ALA A 408 -24.58 -19.98 -56.79
C ALA A 408 -24.43 -19.87 -58.31
#